data_AF-A0A933UB22-F1
#
_entry.id   AF-A0A933UB22-F1
#
_cell.length_a   1.000
_cell.length_b   1.000
_cell.length_c   1.000
_cell.angle_alpha   90.00
_cell.angle_beta   90.00
_cell.angle_gamma   90.00
#
_symmetry.space_group_name_H-M   'P 1'
#
loop_
_entity.id
_entity.type
_entity.pdbx_description
1 polymer ?
#
loop_
_entity_poly.entity_id
_entity_poly.type
_entity_poly.pdbx_seq_one_letter_code
_entity_poly.pdbx_strand_id
1 'polypeptide(L)'
;MSQDPIPEADLSRRLFLRSAGSVAAGGVLAQGLLGACAAERAEARSASAAPSVAEGPEELAGEIEIELELNGAKQKLKVEPRTTLLAALRERCAPPLTGAKDVCDRGNCGACTVHVDGKPAYACLLLAVDLRGKKIKTIEGIGAPENLSALQAAFCEHDASMCGFCTPGFVMSITACLEQHPGADRATIQRACSGNVCRCGTYPHVFAAALATAQQAKKG
;
A
#
# COMPACT_ATOMS: atom_id res chain seq x y z
N MET A 1 19.40 -24.03 -24.36
CA MET A 1 20.02 -23.44 -23.15
C MET A 1 19.91 -24.49 -22.06
N SER A 2 21.07 -24.99 -21.62
CA SER A 2 21.21 -26.03 -20.59
C SER A 2 20.56 -25.57 -19.28
N GLN A 3 19.76 -26.42 -18.64
CA GLN A 3 19.28 -26.19 -17.29
C GLN A 3 20.18 -26.99 -16.34
N ASP A 4 21.01 -26.29 -15.59
CA ASP A 4 21.70 -26.88 -14.44
C ASP A 4 20.76 -26.88 -13.24
N PRO A 5 20.68 -27.97 -12.44
CA PRO A 5 19.79 -28.03 -11.29
C PRO A 5 20.34 -27.24 -10.08
N ILE A 6 19.45 -26.55 -9.38
CA ILE A 6 19.74 -25.84 -8.11
C ILE A 6 19.88 -26.88 -6.97
N PRO A 7 20.86 -26.77 -6.07
CA PRO A 7 20.98 -27.69 -4.94
C PRO A 7 19.90 -27.41 -3.88
N GLU A 8 19.06 -28.40 -3.57
CA GLU A 8 18.14 -28.30 -2.43
C GLU A 8 18.89 -28.57 -1.12
N ALA A 9 18.89 -27.59 -0.21
CA ALA A 9 19.30 -27.80 1.17
C ALA A 9 18.14 -28.46 1.94
N ASP A 10 18.28 -29.75 2.26
CA ASP A 10 17.26 -30.57 2.91
C ASP A 10 17.15 -30.25 4.42
N LEU A 11 16.51 -29.13 4.73
CA LEU A 11 16.01 -28.83 6.08
C LEU A 11 14.65 -29.50 6.28
N SER A 12 14.69 -30.78 6.61
CA SER A 12 13.50 -31.55 6.96
C SER A 12 12.86 -31.02 8.26
N ARG A 13 11.53 -30.85 8.24
CA ARG A 13 10.69 -30.50 9.40
C ARG A 13 10.95 -31.40 10.61
N ARG A 14 11.37 -32.65 10.37
CA ARG A 14 11.69 -33.65 11.40
C ARG A 14 13.02 -33.35 12.11
N LEU A 15 13.97 -32.75 11.42
CA LEU A 15 15.28 -32.36 11.97
C LEU A 15 15.13 -31.14 12.90
N PHE A 16 14.33 -30.15 12.49
CA PHE A 16 14.01 -28.97 13.30
C PHE A 16 13.30 -29.33 14.62
N LEU A 17 12.32 -30.23 14.57
CA LEU A 17 11.60 -30.65 15.79
C LEU A 17 12.49 -31.45 16.76
N ARG A 18 13.58 -32.08 16.28
CA ARG A 18 14.55 -32.77 17.15
C ARG A 18 15.55 -31.82 17.80
N SER A 19 15.98 -30.76 17.11
CA SER A 19 16.95 -29.79 17.65
C SER A 19 16.33 -28.80 18.63
N ALA A 20 15.06 -28.43 18.46
CA ALA A 20 14.37 -27.49 19.34
C ALA A 20 14.15 -28.02 20.78
N GLY A 21 14.22 -29.35 21.00
CA GLY A 21 14.02 -29.97 22.32
C GLY A 21 15.24 -30.00 23.25
N SER A 22 16.40 -29.46 22.83
CA SER A 22 17.68 -29.64 23.55
C SER A 22 18.15 -28.42 24.35
N VAL A 23 17.41 -27.30 24.38
CA VAL A 23 17.80 -26.10 25.14
C VAL A 23 17.11 -26.08 26.50
N ALA A 24 17.47 -27.02 27.37
CA ALA A 24 17.02 -27.05 28.76
C ALA A 24 18.11 -27.59 29.70
N ALA A 25 19.32 -27.03 29.61
CA ALA A 25 20.39 -27.29 30.58
C ALA A 25 21.42 -26.16 30.55
N GLY A 26 21.05 -25.01 31.12
CA GLY A 26 21.95 -23.85 31.25
C GLY A 26 21.45 -22.85 32.28
N GLY A 27 20.69 -23.31 33.27
CA GLY A 27 20.40 -22.53 34.48
C GLY A 27 21.44 -22.86 35.54
N VAL A 28 21.74 -21.88 36.39
CA VAL A 28 22.75 -21.88 37.48
C VAL A 28 24.13 -21.40 37.03
N LEU A 29 24.34 -20.07 36.99
CA LEU A 29 25.56 -19.36 37.44
C LEU A 29 25.51 -17.81 37.32
N ALA A 30 24.32 -17.17 37.33
CA ALA A 30 24.21 -15.70 37.16
C ALA A 30 23.54 -14.96 38.32
N GLN A 31 23.62 -15.47 39.56
CA GLN A 31 23.07 -14.77 40.74
C GLN A 31 23.99 -13.67 41.31
N GLY A 32 25.21 -13.51 40.81
CA GLY A 32 26.21 -12.59 41.39
C GLY A 32 26.26 -11.16 40.82
N LEU A 33 25.55 -10.84 39.73
CA LEU A 33 25.73 -9.57 39.01
C LEU A 33 24.53 -8.59 39.04
N LEU A 34 23.46 -8.92 39.75
CA LEU A 34 22.24 -8.09 39.80
C LEU A 34 22.25 -6.95 40.84
N GLY A 35 23.29 -6.85 41.68
CA GLY A 35 23.34 -5.89 42.79
C GLY A 35 23.83 -4.47 42.42
N ALA A 36 24.49 -4.29 41.28
CA ALA A 36 25.20 -3.03 40.98
C ALA A 36 24.42 -2.03 40.10
N CYS A 37 23.30 -2.41 39.48
CA CYS A 37 22.55 -1.55 38.55
C CYS A 37 21.31 -0.86 39.15
N ALA A 38 21.07 -0.99 40.46
CA ALA A 38 19.87 -0.46 41.10
C ALA A 38 19.93 1.06 41.39
N ALA A 39 21.13 1.65 41.45
CA ALA A 39 21.32 3.02 41.90
C ALA A 39 20.99 4.11 40.85
N GLU A 40 21.13 3.83 39.55
CA GLU A 40 20.95 4.85 38.49
C GLU A 40 19.50 4.98 37.98
N ARG A 41 18.55 4.19 38.49
CA ARG A 41 17.13 4.25 38.04
C ARG A 41 16.26 5.25 38.78
N ALA A 42 16.78 5.95 39.79
CA ALA A 42 15.97 6.81 40.65
C ALA A 42 15.71 8.22 40.09
N GLU A 43 16.57 8.75 39.20
CA GLU A 43 16.46 10.16 38.75
C GLU A 43 15.76 10.36 37.39
N ALA A 44 15.38 9.30 36.67
CA ALA A 44 14.70 9.40 35.38
C ALA A 44 13.16 9.23 35.45
N ARG A 45 12.54 9.48 36.61
CA ARG A 45 11.09 9.25 36.83
C ARG A 45 10.21 10.51 36.83
N SER A 46 10.74 11.69 36.50
CA SER A 46 9.97 12.92 36.46
C SER A 46 10.14 13.69 35.14
N ALA A 47 9.74 13.08 34.01
CA ALA A 47 9.37 13.77 32.77
C ALA A 47 8.99 12.76 31.67
N SER A 48 7.85 12.09 31.80
CA SER A 48 7.05 11.64 30.64
C SER A 48 5.74 11.07 31.16
N ALA A 49 4.64 11.80 30.96
CA ALA A 49 3.34 11.15 30.93
C ALA A 49 3.33 10.26 29.69
N ALA A 50 3.68 8.99 29.88
CA ALA A 50 3.52 7.98 28.85
C ALA A 50 2.04 7.95 28.44
N PRO A 51 1.70 7.92 27.14
CA PRO A 51 0.33 7.72 26.72
C PRO A 51 -0.16 6.39 27.32
N SER A 52 -1.33 6.42 27.95
CA SER A 52 -1.97 5.21 28.47
C SER A 52 -2.22 4.26 27.31
N VAL A 53 -1.39 3.24 27.17
CA VAL A 53 -1.70 2.08 26.34
C VAL A 53 -2.92 1.43 26.96
N ALA A 54 -4.07 1.58 26.32
CA ALA A 54 -5.28 0.86 26.70
C ALA A 54 -4.96 -0.65 26.66
N GLU A 55 -5.24 -1.33 27.76
CA GLU A 55 -5.02 -2.75 27.94
C GLU A 55 -6.13 -3.54 27.19
N GLY A 56 -5.78 -4.20 26.08
CA GLY A 56 -6.65 -5.11 25.33
C GLY A 56 -6.81 -4.77 23.84
N PRO A 57 -7.23 -5.73 22.99
CA PRO A 57 -7.58 -5.44 21.60
C PRO A 57 -8.76 -4.44 21.55
N GLU A 58 -8.66 -3.44 20.67
CA GLU A 58 -9.72 -2.44 20.44
C GLU A 58 -10.96 -3.15 19.88
N GLU A 59 -12.00 -3.33 20.71
CA GLU A 59 -13.29 -3.85 20.25
C GLU A 59 -14.06 -2.74 19.54
N LEU A 60 -14.24 -2.91 18.23
CA LEU A 60 -14.97 -1.97 17.39
C LEU A 60 -16.30 -2.56 16.94
N ALA A 61 -17.39 -1.85 17.21
CA ALA A 61 -18.74 -2.24 16.82
C ALA A 61 -19.58 -1.02 16.41
N GLY A 62 -20.51 -1.24 15.46
CA GLY A 62 -21.36 -0.17 14.92
C GLY A 62 -20.60 0.83 14.05
N GLU A 63 -21.22 1.98 13.77
CA GLU A 63 -20.53 3.09 13.11
C GLU A 63 -19.60 3.80 14.09
N ILE A 64 -18.34 3.96 13.67
CA ILE A 64 -17.28 4.65 14.41
C ILE A 64 -16.77 5.84 13.59
N GLU A 65 -16.30 6.89 14.27
CA GLU A 65 -15.61 8.01 13.61
C GLU A 65 -14.12 7.69 13.47
N ILE A 66 -13.60 7.82 12.24
CA ILE A 66 -12.17 7.71 11.93
C ILE A 66 -11.69 8.96 11.19
N GLU A 67 -10.38 9.23 11.23
CA GLU A 67 -9.74 10.29 10.43
C GLU A 67 -8.74 9.66 9.45
N LEU A 68 -8.86 10.00 8.16
CA LEU A 68 -7.95 9.57 7.09
C LEU A 68 -7.24 10.78 6.47
N GLU A 69 -5.97 10.61 6.07
CA GLU A 69 -5.24 11.60 5.27
C GLU A 69 -5.38 11.24 3.79
N LEU A 70 -6.28 11.92 3.08
CA LEU A 70 -6.64 11.69 1.69
C LEU A 70 -6.14 12.86 0.83
N ASN A 71 -5.28 12.58 -0.16
CA ASN A 71 -4.75 13.58 -1.10
C ASN A 71 -4.11 14.80 -0.40
N GLY A 72 -3.49 14.58 0.76
CA GLY A 72 -2.85 15.63 1.57
C GLY A 72 -3.80 16.39 2.51
N ALA A 73 -5.09 16.05 2.54
CA ALA A 73 -6.08 16.63 3.43
C ALA A 73 -6.61 15.60 4.44
N LYS A 74 -6.79 16.01 5.69
CA LYS A 74 -7.42 15.18 6.71
C LYS A 74 -8.94 15.22 6.57
N GLN A 75 -9.57 14.06 6.66
CA GLN A 75 -11.01 13.95 6.56
C GLN A 75 -11.56 12.97 7.59
N LYS A 76 -12.56 13.42 8.34
CA LYS A 76 -13.30 12.61 9.30
C LYS A 76 -14.44 11.88 8.60
N LEU A 77 -14.57 10.58 8.87
CA LEU A 77 -15.56 9.69 8.25
C LEU A 77 -16.26 8.88 9.34
N LYS A 78 -17.55 8.60 9.14
CA LYS A 78 -18.29 7.60 9.92
C LYS A 78 -18.39 6.31 9.11
N VAL A 79 -17.81 5.23 9.64
CA VAL A 79 -17.72 3.93 8.96
C VAL A 79 -17.97 2.79 9.93
N GLU A 80 -18.41 1.63 9.43
CA GLU A 80 -18.34 0.40 10.22
C GLU A 80 -16.93 -0.21 10.10
N PRO A 81 -16.46 -1.02 11.06
CA PRO A 81 -15.13 -1.64 11.00
C PRO A 81 -14.88 -2.48 9.75
N ARG A 82 -15.94 -3.07 9.18
CA ARG A 82 -15.89 -3.87 7.94
C ARG A 82 -15.84 -3.03 6.66
N THR A 83 -15.99 -1.71 6.74
CA THR A 83 -16.02 -0.86 5.55
C THR A 83 -14.65 -0.84 4.88
N THR A 84 -14.60 -1.28 3.62
CA THR A 84 -13.38 -1.22 2.82
C THR A 84 -12.98 0.23 2.54
N LEU A 85 -11.69 0.47 2.26
CA LEU A 85 -11.23 1.80 1.84
C LEU A 85 -11.98 2.23 0.57
N LEU A 86 -12.23 1.31 -0.36
CA LEU A 86 -12.96 1.62 -1.59
C LEU A 86 -14.37 2.15 -1.31
N ALA A 87 -15.12 1.48 -0.44
CA ALA A 87 -16.46 1.93 -0.04
C ALA A 87 -16.39 3.28 0.71
N ALA A 88 -15.42 3.45 1.62
CA ALA A 88 -15.25 4.69 2.36
C ALA A 88 -14.96 5.89 1.43
N LEU A 89 -14.06 5.73 0.45
CA LEU A 89 -13.73 6.77 -0.53
C LEU A 89 -14.94 7.19 -1.37
N ARG A 90 -15.70 6.19 -1.84
CA ARG A 90 -16.80 6.40 -2.79
C ARG A 90 -18.09 6.87 -2.14
N GLU A 91 -18.38 6.44 -0.92
CA GLU A 91 -19.71 6.59 -0.31
C GLU A 91 -19.70 7.42 0.97
N ARG A 92 -18.57 7.51 1.67
CA ARG A 92 -18.48 8.17 2.98
C ARG A 92 -17.72 9.50 2.93
N CYS A 93 -16.93 9.73 1.89
CA CYS A 93 -16.24 11.00 1.71
C CYS A 93 -17.18 12.12 1.26
N ALA A 94 -16.90 13.34 1.73
CA ALA A 94 -17.57 14.57 1.34
C ALA A 94 -16.49 15.61 0.93
N PRO A 95 -16.29 15.86 -0.38
CA PRO A 95 -17.00 15.27 -1.51
C PRO A 95 -16.63 13.78 -1.75
N PRO A 96 -17.48 13.01 -2.46
CA PRO A 96 -17.17 11.63 -2.84
C PRO A 96 -15.96 11.52 -3.77
N LEU A 97 -15.02 10.61 -3.44
CA LEU A 97 -13.86 10.29 -4.27
C LEU A 97 -14.16 9.03 -5.08
N THR A 98 -14.80 9.21 -6.23
CA THR A 98 -15.36 8.12 -7.05
C THR A 98 -14.43 7.63 -8.17
N GLY A 99 -13.22 8.18 -8.23
CA GLY A 99 -12.21 7.85 -9.21
C GLY A 99 -11.75 6.40 -9.12
N ALA A 100 -11.44 5.90 -7.93
CA ALA A 100 -11.24 4.46 -7.70
C ALA A 100 -12.54 3.70 -7.98
N LYS A 101 -12.47 2.65 -8.80
CA LYS A 101 -13.68 1.94 -9.27
C LYS A 101 -13.90 0.64 -8.54
N ASP A 102 -15.15 0.42 -8.16
CA ASP A 102 -15.64 -0.90 -7.80
C ASP A 102 -16.08 -1.64 -9.07
N VAL A 103 -15.50 -2.82 -9.27
CA VAL A 103 -15.67 -3.63 -10.49
C VAL A 103 -15.70 -5.11 -10.14
N CYS A 104 -14.75 -5.57 -9.30
CA CYS A 104 -14.66 -6.99 -8.94
C CYS A 104 -14.78 -7.27 -7.44
N ASP A 105 -14.51 -6.27 -6.59
CA ASP A 105 -14.43 -6.35 -5.13
C ASP A 105 -13.71 -7.59 -4.55
N ARG A 106 -12.70 -8.11 -5.27
CA ARG A 106 -11.97 -9.35 -4.91
C ARG A 106 -10.50 -9.34 -5.34
N GLY A 107 -9.92 -8.15 -5.49
CA GLY A 107 -8.50 -7.98 -5.80
C GLY A 107 -8.02 -8.46 -7.18
N ASN A 108 -8.91 -8.62 -8.16
CA ASN A 108 -8.54 -9.21 -9.45
C ASN A 108 -8.33 -8.18 -10.58
N CYS A 109 -9.05 -7.05 -10.57
CA CYS A 109 -9.07 -6.16 -11.75
C CYS A 109 -8.14 -4.94 -11.68
N GLY A 110 -7.68 -4.55 -10.49
CA GLY A 110 -6.84 -3.35 -10.28
C GLY A 110 -7.54 -1.99 -10.46
N ALA A 111 -8.82 -1.93 -10.83
CA ALA A 111 -9.52 -0.66 -11.07
C ALA A 111 -9.71 0.21 -9.81
N CYS A 112 -9.56 -0.39 -8.61
CA CYS A 112 -9.59 0.28 -7.31
C CYS A 112 -8.20 0.65 -6.78
N THR A 113 -7.16 0.64 -7.62
CA THR A 113 -5.79 0.95 -7.17
C THR A 113 -5.72 2.39 -6.65
N VAL A 114 -5.14 2.53 -5.46
CA VAL A 114 -4.77 3.81 -4.82
C VAL A 114 -3.33 3.70 -4.33
N HIS A 115 -2.73 4.78 -3.84
CA HIS A 115 -1.45 4.70 -3.12
C HIS A 115 -1.67 4.80 -1.61
N VAL A 116 -1.04 3.91 -0.85
CA VAL A 116 -0.94 3.98 0.60
C VAL A 116 0.54 4.09 0.97
N ASP A 117 0.93 5.16 1.65
CA ASP A 117 2.32 5.50 1.95
C ASP A 117 3.24 5.43 0.70
N GLY A 118 2.73 5.90 -0.44
CA GLY A 118 3.45 5.91 -1.72
C GLY A 118 3.51 4.56 -2.45
N LYS A 119 2.86 3.52 -1.96
CA LYS A 119 2.82 2.19 -2.60
C LYS A 119 1.45 1.88 -3.18
N PRO A 120 1.35 1.30 -4.39
CA PRO A 120 0.07 0.91 -4.96
C PRO A 120 -0.57 -0.22 -4.16
N ALA A 121 -1.87 -0.08 -3.87
CA ALA A 121 -2.67 -1.08 -3.18
C ALA A 121 -4.12 -1.08 -3.70
N TYR A 122 -4.79 -2.23 -3.60
CA TYR A 122 -6.20 -2.35 -3.98
C TYR A 122 -7.09 -1.93 -2.83
N ALA A 123 -7.81 -0.81 -3.00
CA ALA A 123 -8.67 -0.27 -1.96
C ALA A 123 -9.80 -1.23 -1.53
N CYS A 124 -10.20 -2.17 -2.39
CA CYS A 124 -11.21 -3.19 -2.05
C CYS A 124 -10.72 -4.22 -1.01
N LEU A 125 -9.41 -4.39 -0.84
CA LEU A 125 -8.83 -5.38 0.09
C LEU A 125 -8.31 -4.75 1.39
N LEU A 126 -8.55 -3.46 1.61
CA LEU A 126 -8.11 -2.74 2.80
C LEU A 126 -9.32 -2.26 3.59
N LEU A 127 -9.28 -2.37 4.91
CA LEU A 127 -10.29 -1.77 5.77
C LEU A 127 -9.94 -0.30 6.02
N ALA A 128 -10.94 0.57 6.01
CA ALA A 128 -10.72 2.00 6.23
C ALA A 128 -10.15 2.28 7.63
N VAL A 129 -10.58 1.53 8.63
CA VAL A 129 -10.14 1.69 10.03
C VAL A 129 -8.66 1.37 10.25
N ASP A 130 -8.09 0.46 9.44
CA ASP A 130 -6.68 0.07 9.53
C ASP A 130 -5.72 1.12 8.94
N LEU A 131 -6.27 2.10 8.21
CA LEU A 131 -5.49 3.12 7.51
C LEU A 131 -5.44 4.46 8.25
N ARG A 132 -5.89 4.50 9.51
CA ARG A 132 -5.67 5.65 10.41
C ARG A 132 -4.17 5.98 10.45
N GLY A 133 -3.83 7.25 10.23
CA GLY A 133 -2.44 7.74 10.21
C GLY A 133 -1.62 7.38 8.96
N LYS A 134 -2.23 6.78 7.94
CA LYS A 134 -1.60 6.49 6.64
C LYS A 134 -1.88 7.58 5.63
N LYS A 135 -0.93 7.81 4.71
CA LYS A 135 -1.10 8.75 3.60
C LYS A 135 -1.73 8.04 2.41
N ILE A 136 -2.94 8.45 2.04
CA ILE A 136 -3.67 7.87 0.92
C ILE A 136 -3.71 8.88 -0.23
N LYS A 137 -3.24 8.47 -1.40
CA LYS A 137 -3.38 9.25 -2.64
C LYS A 137 -4.30 8.50 -3.60
N THR A 138 -5.28 9.18 -4.15
CA THR A 138 -6.23 8.66 -5.16
C THR A 138 -5.98 9.33 -6.51
N ILE A 139 -6.71 8.91 -7.55
CA ILE A 139 -6.57 9.50 -8.90
C ILE A 139 -6.90 11.00 -8.91
N GLU A 140 -7.82 11.44 -8.06
CA GLU A 140 -8.18 12.86 -7.86
C GLU A 140 -7.01 13.68 -7.31
N GLY A 141 -6.09 13.03 -6.57
CA GLY A 141 -4.86 13.66 -6.07
C GLY A 141 -3.70 13.65 -7.06
N ILE A 142 -3.84 13.00 -8.23
CA ILE A 142 -2.82 13.00 -9.30
C ILE A 142 -2.93 14.25 -10.18
N GLY A 143 -4.15 14.67 -10.47
CA GLY A 143 -4.44 15.83 -11.31
C GLY A 143 -5.93 15.97 -11.56
N ALA A 144 -6.32 17.16 -12.02
CA ALA A 144 -7.70 17.55 -12.30
C ALA A 144 -7.86 17.88 -13.80
N PRO A 145 -9.09 17.91 -14.35
CA PRO A 145 -9.31 18.26 -15.76
C PRO A 145 -8.63 19.56 -16.21
N GLU A 146 -8.53 20.55 -15.31
CA GLU A 146 -7.93 21.86 -15.54
C GLU A 146 -6.40 21.86 -15.35
N ASN A 147 -5.85 20.83 -14.71
CA ASN A 147 -4.44 20.68 -14.43
C ASN A 147 -4.06 19.18 -14.41
N LEU A 148 -3.96 18.60 -15.60
CA LEU A 148 -3.60 17.20 -15.78
C LEU A 148 -2.12 16.98 -15.43
N SER A 149 -1.84 15.86 -14.79
CA SER A 149 -0.46 15.35 -14.73
C SER A 149 0.05 15.00 -16.13
N ALA A 150 1.37 14.99 -16.32
CA ALA A 150 2.00 14.59 -17.58
C ALA A 150 1.51 13.22 -18.08
N LEU A 151 1.32 12.27 -17.16
CA LEU A 151 0.79 10.96 -17.49
C LEU A 151 -0.69 11.00 -17.94
N GLN A 152 -1.54 11.78 -17.26
CA GLN A 152 -2.94 11.93 -17.66
C GLN A 152 -3.06 12.60 -19.03
N ALA A 153 -2.25 13.62 -19.32
CA ALA A 153 -2.18 14.24 -20.64
C ALA A 153 -1.74 13.23 -21.71
N ALA A 154 -0.69 12.44 -21.44
CA ALA A 154 -0.24 11.38 -22.35
C ALA A 154 -1.32 10.32 -22.60
N PHE A 155 -2.16 10.01 -21.60
CA PHE A 155 -3.30 9.10 -21.79
C PHE A 155 -4.31 9.64 -22.81
N CYS A 156 -4.57 10.95 -22.80
CA CYS A 156 -5.42 11.62 -23.79
C CYS A 156 -4.77 11.62 -25.18
N GLU A 157 -3.49 12.00 -25.27
CA GLU A 157 -2.76 12.09 -26.54
C GLU A 157 -2.63 10.75 -27.27
N HIS A 158 -2.50 9.65 -26.52
CA HIS A 158 -2.29 8.31 -27.07
C HIS A 158 -3.57 7.47 -27.18
N ASP A 159 -4.74 8.03 -26.88
CA ASP A 159 -6.02 7.31 -26.86
C ASP A 159 -5.98 6.07 -25.92
N ALA A 160 -5.39 6.26 -24.74
CA ALA A 160 -5.17 5.18 -23.76
C ALA A 160 -6.41 4.79 -22.96
N SER A 161 -7.57 5.36 -23.30
CA SER A 161 -8.83 5.16 -22.58
C SER A 161 -10.00 5.04 -23.55
N MET A 162 -10.79 3.98 -23.40
CA MET A 162 -12.11 3.85 -24.05
C MET A 162 -13.23 4.09 -23.04
N CYS A 163 -13.77 3.03 -22.42
CA CYS A 163 -14.84 3.16 -21.42
C CYS A 163 -14.40 3.88 -20.13
N GLY A 164 -13.10 4.05 -19.91
CA GLY A 164 -12.54 4.79 -18.78
C GLY A 164 -12.53 4.06 -17.43
N PHE A 165 -13.19 2.90 -17.28
CA PHE A 165 -13.33 2.24 -15.98
C PHE A 165 -12.00 1.77 -15.37
N CYS A 166 -11.08 1.23 -16.18
CA CYS A 166 -9.78 0.80 -15.68
C CYS A 166 -8.75 1.94 -15.62
N THR A 167 -9.03 3.07 -16.27
CA THR A 167 -8.07 4.18 -16.45
C THR A 167 -7.49 4.69 -15.12
N PRO A 168 -8.30 4.93 -14.06
CA PRO A 168 -7.76 5.33 -12.75
C PRO A 168 -6.74 4.33 -12.20
N GLY A 169 -7.02 3.04 -12.26
CA GLY A 169 -6.12 2.00 -11.77
C GLY A 169 -4.78 1.97 -12.51
N PHE A 170 -4.83 2.06 -13.85
CA PHE A 170 -3.62 2.14 -14.67
C PHE A 170 -2.80 3.38 -14.36
N VAL A 171 -3.42 4.56 -14.30
CA VAL A 171 -2.72 5.81 -13.98
C VAL A 171 -2.05 5.71 -12.62
N MET A 172 -2.76 5.25 -11.58
CA MET A 172 -2.16 5.06 -10.25
C MET A 172 -0.98 4.09 -10.27
N SER A 173 -1.11 2.95 -10.96
CA SER A 173 -0.04 1.94 -11.02
C SER A 173 1.20 2.46 -11.77
N ILE A 174 1.00 3.16 -12.88
CA ILE A 174 2.09 3.73 -13.67
C ILE A 174 2.74 4.90 -12.94
N THR A 175 1.98 5.77 -12.28
CA THR A 175 2.56 6.85 -11.46
C THR A 175 3.51 6.29 -10.41
N ALA A 176 3.10 5.27 -9.65
CA ALA A 176 3.98 4.64 -8.66
C ALA A 176 5.24 4.04 -9.30
N CYS A 177 5.11 3.44 -10.49
CA CYS A 177 6.24 2.90 -11.25
C CYS A 177 7.23 4.01 -11.66
N LEU A 178 6.73 5.13 -12.20
CA LEU A 178 7.57 6.23 -12.67
C LEU A 178 8.16 7.07 -11.54
N GLU A 179 7.49 7.16 -10.38
CA GLU A 179 8.07 7.78 -9.18
C GLU A 179 9.29 6.98 -8.67
N GLN A 180 9.27 5.64 -8.78
CA GLN A 180 10.39 4.77 -8.39
C GLN A 180 11.44 4.61 -9.51
N HIS A 181 10.99 4.63 -10.76
CA HIS A 181 11.81 4.42 -11.95
C HIS A 181 11.44 5.45 -13.04
N PRO A 182 11.92 6.72 -12.93
CA PRO A 182 11.55 7.79 -13.87
C PRO A 182 11.81 7.47 -15.35
N GLY A 183 12.79 6.60 -15.60
CA GLY A 183 13.16 6.15 -16.93
C GLY A 183 12.74 4.72 -17.29
N ALA A 184 11.70 4.19 -16.64
CA ALA A 184 11.24 2.81 -16.79
C ALA A 184 11.07 2.39 -18.26
N ASP A 185 11.54 1.18 -18.58
CA ASP A 185 11.35 0.57 -19.87
C ASP A 185 9.97 -0.10 -19.99
N ARG A 186 9.65 -0.59 -21.19
CA ARG A 186 8.35 -1.22 -21.47
C ARG A 186 8.09 -2.42 -20.55
N ALA A 187 9.11 -3.26 -20.32
CA ALA A 187 8.96 -4.45 -19.49
C ALA A 187 8.66 -4.10 -18.03
N THR A 188 9.29 -3.06 -17.50
CA THR A 188 9.05 -2.56 -16.14
C THR A 188 7.66 -1.97 -16.01
N ILE A 189 7.21 -1.17 -16.97
CA ILE A 189 5.83 -0.63 -17.01
C ILE A 189 4.80 -1.76 -17.10
N GLN A 190 5.02 -2.76 -17.96
CA GLN A 190 4.11 -3.91 -18.10
C GLN A 190 4.00 -4.71 -16.81
N ARG A 191 5.12 -4.93 -16.10
CA ARG A 191 5.11 -5.57 -14.79
C ARG A 191 4.35 -4.76 -13.75
N ALA A 192 4.57 -3.45 -13.68
CA ALA A 192 3.83 -2.59 -12.76
C ALA A 192 2.31 -2.60 -13.02
N CYS A 193 1.92 -2.78 -14.29
CA CYS A 193 0.52 -2.83 -14.72
C CYS A 193 -0.10 -4.24 -14.71
N SER A 194 0.62 -5.31 -14.36
CA SER A 194 0.13 -6.69 -14.52
C SER A 194 -1.11 -7.01 -13.68
N GLY A 195 -1.36 -6.21 -12.62
CA GLY A 195 -2.56 -6.29 -11.79
C GLY A 195 -3.77 -5.52 -12.31
N ASN A 196 -3.65 -4.80 -13.43
CA ASN A 196 -4.70 -3.93 -13.98
C ASN A 196 -5.29 -4.54 -15.24
N VAL A 197 -6.60 -4.78 -15.23
CA VAL A 197 -7.32 -5.43 -16.34
C VAL A 197 -8.12 -4.40 -17.13
N CYS A 198 -7.87 -4.34 -18.44
CA CYS A 198 -8.65 -3.58 -19.40
C CYS A 198 -9.45 -4.53 -20.31
N ARG A 199 -10.78 -4.50 -20.20
CA ARG A 199 -11.66 -5.29 -21.09
C ARG A 199 -11.75 -4.73 -22.51
N CYS A 200 -11.63 -3.41 -22.66
CA CYS A 200 -11.63 -2.75 -23.97
C CYS A 200 -10.37 -3.05 -24.78
N GLY A 201 -9.26 -3.41 -24.12
CA GLY A 201 -8.00 -3.78 -24.79
C GLY A 201 -7.06 -2.61 -25.09
N THR A 202 -7.15 -1.49 -24.37
CA THR A 202 -6.29 -0.29 -24.57
C THR A 202 -4.81 -0.47 -24.17
N TYR A 203 -4.36 -1.67 -23.77
CA TYR A 203 -3.00 -1.89 -23.27
C TYR A 203 -1.87 -1.31 -24.15
N PRO A 204 -1.88 -1.49 -25.50
CA PRO A 204 -0.82 -0.92 -26.33
C PRO A 204 -0.72 0.61 -26.21
N HIS A 205 -1.87 1.29 -26.12
CA HIS A 205 -2.00 2.74 -25.98
C HIS A 205 -1.60 3.22 -24.58
N VAL A 206 -2.03 2.49 -23.54
CA VAL A 206 -1.60 2.72 -22.15
C VAL A 206 -0.08 2.64 -22.02
N PHE A 207 0.54 1.62 -22.62
CA PHE A 207 2.00 1.46 -22.57
C PHE A 207 2.72 2.50 -23.42
N ALA A 208 2.14 2.96 -24.53
CA ALA A 208 2.69 4.06 -25.32
C ALA A 208 2.67 5.38 -24.52
N ALA A 209 1.54 5.72 -23.89
CA ALA A 209 1.42 6.89 -23.02
C ALA A 209 2.44 6.89 -21.86
N ALA A 210 2.57 5.74 -21.19
CA ALA A 210 3.52 5.58 -20.10
C ALA A 210 4.98 5.76 -20.54
N LEU A 211 5.36 5.18 -21.69
CA LEU A 211 6.70 5.31 -22.26
C LEU A 211 7.00 6.75 -22.69
N ALA A 212 6.03 7.43 -23.31
CA ALA A 212 6.17 8.84 -23.67
C ALA A 212 6.42 9.71 -22.43
N THR A 213 5.66 9.46 -21.35
CA THR A 213 5.84 10.14 -20.05
C THR A 213 7.23 9.88 -19.47
N ALA A 214 7.68 8.61 -19.45
CA ALA A 214 9.01 8.24 -18.95
C ALA A 214 10.16 8.88 -19.75
N GLN A 215 9.98 9.09 -21.06
CA GLN A 215 10.96 9.76 -21.91
C GLN A 215 11.02 11.27 -21.65
N GLN A 216 9.89 11.92 -21.36
CA GLN A 216 9.85 13.34 -21.00
C GLN A 216 10.60 13.59 -19.69
N ALA A 217 10.43 12.71 -18.70
CA ALA A 217 11.13 12.80 -17.41
C ALA A 217 12.67 12.67 -17.51
N LYS A 218 13.21 12.09 -18.60
CA LYS A 218 14.66 12.04 -18.84
C LYS A 218 15.23 13.33 -19.45
N LYS A 219 14.38 14.19 -20.00
CA LYS A 219 14.79 15.39 -20.75
C LYS A 219 14.75 16.66 -19.89
N GLY A 220 14.00 16.65 -18.80
CA GLY A 220 13.99 17.71 -17.77
C GLY A 220 15.00 17.42 -16.68
#